data_AF-A0A851HC46-F1
#
_entry.id   AF-A0A851HC46-F1
#
_cell.length_a   1.000
_cell.length_b   1.000
_cell.length_c   1.000
_cell.angle_alpha   90.00
_cell.angle_beta   90.00
_cell.angle_gamma   90.00
#
_symmetry.space_group_name_H-M   'P 1'
#
loop_
_entity.id
_entity.type
_entity.pdbx_description
1 polymer ?
#
loop_
_entity_poly.entity_id
_entity_poly.type
_entity_poly.pdbx_seq_one_letter_code
_entity_poly.pdbx_strand_id
1 'polypeptide(L)'
;MNITWEALTIDAADPVELAHWWAETLGWHVVEADPAGTQVENSSGGSPSLFFIPVSDHKVTKNRLHLDVLAEDYAGAVEGLMARGAQRVDIGQPKDAGWVVMQVPEGNEFCVLEPTDEQARCNSP
;
A
#
# COMPACT_ATOMS: atom_id res chain seq x y z
N MET A 1 25.48 9.70 -15.05
CA MET A 1 25.15 9.03 -13.77
C MET A 1 23.65 8.77 -13.83
N ASN A 2 23.24 7.51 -13.82
CA ASN A 2 21.83 7.13 -13.94
C ASN A 2 21.34 6.75 -12.54
N ILE A 3 20.25 7.37 -12.10
CA ILE A 3 19.57 7.06 -10.84
C ILE A 3 18.21 6.46 -11.23
N THR A 4 17.87 5.31 -10.65
CA THR A 4 16.62 4.60 -10.89
C THR A 4 15.92 4.39 -9.55
N TRP A 5 14.59 4.48 -9.52
CA TRP A 5 13.81 4.11 -8.35
C TRP A 5 13.66 2.60 -8.28
N GLU A 6 14.23 1.99 -7.24
CA GLU A 6 14.29 0.53 -7.09
C GLU A 6 13.07 -0.07 -6.38
N ALA A 7 12.75 0.42 -5.19
CA ALA A 7 11.67 -0.13 -4.38
C ALA A 7 11.11 0.91 -3.40
N LEU A 8 9.89 0.67 -2.95
CA LEU A 8 9.39 1.20 -1.68
C LEU A 8 9.54 0.10 -0.61
N THR A 9 10.39 0.35 0.39
CA THR A 9 10.57 -0.56 1.52
C THR A 9 9.55 -0.26 2.62
N ILE A 10 8.87 -1.30 3.11
CA ILE A 10 7.79 -1.22 4.07
C ILE A 10 8.09 -2.15 5.25
N ASP A 11 8.01 -1.61 6.45
CA ASP A 11 8.16 -2.38 7.68
C ASP A 11 6.93 -3.29 7.88
N ALA A 12 7.16 -4.56 8.19
CA ALA A 12 6.12 -5.57 8.36
C ALA A 12 6.42 -6.46 9.57
N ALA A 13 5.37 -6.82 10.32
CA ALA A 13 5.47 -7.82 11.37
C ALA A 13 5.54 -9.23 10.77
N ASP A 14 4.74 -9.49 9.73
CA ASP A 14 4.83 -10.65 8.85
C ASP A 14 5.03 -10.19 7.39
N PRO A 15 6.28 -10.11 6.92
CA PRO A 15 6.59 -9.70 5.55
C PRO A 15 5.91 -10.56 4.49
N VAL A 16 5.71 -11.85 4.76
CA VAL A 16 5.15 -12.80 3.79
C VAL A 16 3.65 -12.57 3.66
N GLU A 17 2.94 -12.50 4.78
CA GLU A 17 1.50 -12.23 4.78
C GLU A 17 1.19 -10.88 4.13
N LEU A 18 1.93 -9.83 4.50
CA LEU A 18 1.72 -8.50 3.96
C LEU A 18 2.08 -8.41 2.45
N ALA A 19 3.14 -9.09 2.01
CA ALA A 19 3.49 -9.17 0.60
C ALA A 19 2.41 -9.85 -0.23
N HIS A 20 1.87 -10.98 0.24
CA HIS A 20 0.77 -11.67 -0.45
C HIS A 20 -0.49 -10.82 -0.50
N TRP A 21 -0.80 -10.10 0.58
CA TRP A 21 -1.92 -9.18 0.61
C TRP A 21 -1.77 -8.09 -0.47
N TRP A 22 -0.59 -7.49 -0.61
CA TRP A 22 -0.32 -6.48 -1.64
C TRP A 22 -0.28 -7.04 -3.06
N ALA A 23 0.29 -8.23 -3.24
CA ALA A 23 0.32 -8.91 -4.54
C ALA A 23 -1.10 -9.12 -5.08
N GLU A 24 -2.00 -9.63 -4.24
CA GLU A 24 -3.41 -9.80 -4.62
C GLU A 24 -4.12 -8.45 -4.83
N THR A 25 -3.86 -7.44 -3.99
CA THR A 25 -4.46 -6.10 -4.15
C THR A 25 -4.11 -5.44 -5.49
N LEU A 26 -2.86 -5.57 -5.94
CA LEU A 26 -2.36 -4.87 -7.12
C LEU A 26 -2.38 -5.74 -8.40
N GLY A 27 -2.74 -7.02 -8.29
CA GLY A 27 -2.56 -7.98 -9.39
C GLY A 27 -1.08 -8.23 -9.71
N TRP A 28 -0.22 -8.09 -8.70
CA TRP A 28 1.22 -8.26 -8.78
C TRP A 28 1.61 -9.68 -8.29
N HIS A 29 2.90 -9.99 -8.26
CA HIS A 29 3.38 -11.30 -7.84
C HIS A 29 4.55 -11.21 -6.86
N VAL A 30 4.62 -12.16 -5.94
CA VAL A 30 5.73 -12.30 -4.98
C VAL A 30 6.90 -12.97 -5.69
N VAL A 31 8.09 -12.37 -5.61
CA VAL A 31 9.27 -12.79 -6.39
C VAL A 31 10.37 -13.40 -5.51
N GLU A 32 10.53 -12.88 -4.30
CA GLU A 32 11.53 -13.34 -3.34
C GLU A 32 10.92 -13.34 -1.94
N ALA A 33 11.15 -14.41 -1.19
CA ALA A 33 10.89 -14.50 0.23
C ALA A 33 12.13 -15.10 0.87
N ASP A 34 12.95 -14.26 1.48
CA ASP A 34 14.17 -14.65 2.18
C ASP A 34 14.17 -14.08 3.61
N PRO A 35 15.16 -14.41 4.46
CA PRO A 35 15.21 -13.89 5.82
C PRO A 35 15.34 -12.36 5.93
N ALA A 36 15.74 -11.67 4.86
CA ALA A 36 15.89 -10.22 4.82
C ALA A 36 14.60 -9.50 4.42
N GLY A 37 13.70 -10.15 3.68
CA GLY A 37 12.38 -9.60 3.36
C GLY A 37 11.63 -10.36 2.29
N THR A 38 10.48 -9.81 1.89
CA THR A 38 9.63 -10.35 0.82
C THR A 38 9.35 -9.28 -0.22
N GLN A 39 9.59 -9.58 -1.50
CA GLN A 39 9.46 -8.63 -2.61
C GLN A 39 8.23 -8.93 -3.46
N VAL A 40 7.53 -7.87 -3.87
CA VAL A 40 6.37 -7.90 -4.77
C VAL A 40 6.64 -7.03 -5.99
N GLU A 41 6.53 -7.62 -7.17
CA GLU A 41 6.77 -6.95 -8.45
C GLU A 41 5.52 -6.92 -9.33
N ASN A 42 5.40 -5.85 -10.11
CA ASN A 42 4.40 -5.73 -11.15
C ASN A 42 4.55 -6.82 -12.23
N SER A 43 3.56 -6.96 -13.10
CA SER A 43 3.53 -8.02 -14.12
C SER A 43 4.62 -7.91 -15.19
N SER A 44 5.24 -6.74 -15.36
CA SER A 44 6.42 -6.56 -16.23
C SER A 44 7.75 -6.93 -15.57
N GLY A 45 7.74 -7.19 -14.26
CA GLY A 45 8.93 -7.43 -13.44
C GLY A 45 9.76 -6.16 -13.19
N GLY A 46 10.60 -6.24 -12.17
CA GLY A 46 11.57 -5.19 -11.81
C GLY A 46 10.97 -3.97 -11.10
N SER A 47 11.67 -2.83 -11.25
CA SER A 47 11.49 -1.64 -10.42
C SER A 47 10.50 -0.60 -10.99
N PRO A 48 9.77 0.14 -10.15
CA PRO A 48 9.77 0.05 -8.70
C PRO A 48 8.93 -1.12 -8.19
N SER A 49 9.45 -1.80 -7.17
CA SER A 49 8.81 -2.90 -6.46
C SER A 49 8.34 -2.48 -5.06
N LEU A 50 7.54 -3.33 -4.39
CA LEU A 50 7.32 -3.24 -2.94
C LEU A 50 8.20 -4.26 -2.25
N PHE A 51 8.92 -3.85 -1.20
CA PHE A 51 9.80 -4.73 -0.42
C PHE A 51 9.43 -4.68 1.05
N PHE A 52 9.00 -5.79 1.62
CA PHE A 52 8.55 -5.90 3.00
C PHE A 52 9.66 -6.47 3.86
N ILE A 53 10.03 -5.78 4.94
CA ILE A 53 11.12 -6.21 5.83
C ILE A 53 10.60 -6.51 7.24
N PRO A 54 11.13 -7.55 7.91
CA PRO A 54 10.66 -7.93 9.23
C PRO A 54 11.12 -6.92 10.28
N VAL A 55 10.17 -6.39 11.06
CA VAL A 55 10.44 -5.59 12.25
C VAL A 55 9.68 -6.15 13.46
N SER A 56 10.28 -6.05 14.64
CA SER A 56 9.66 -6.50 15.90
C SER A 56 8.75 -5.47 16.55
N ASP A 57 8.86 -4.21 16.13
CA ASP A 57 8.21 -3.09 16.78
C ASP A 57 6.83 -2.86 16.19
N HIS A 58 5.82 -2.73 17.05
CA HIS A 58 4.51 -2.28 16.62
C HIS A 58 4.57 -0.79 16.26
N LYS A 59 3.94 -0.42 15.14
CA LYS A 59 3.85 0.96 14.69
C LYS A 59 3.17 1.85 15.74
N VAL A 60 3.86 2.92 16.14
CA VAL A 60 3.40 3.86 17.19
C VAL A 60 2.92 5.21 16.64
N THR A 61 3.23 5.55 15.39
CA THR A 61 2.86 6.82 14.74
C THR A 61 2.39 6.59 13.31
N LYS A 62 1.68 7.56 12.70
CA LYS A 62 1.33 7.55 11.27
C LYS A 62 2.58 7.36 10.40
N ASN A 63 2.46 6.63 9.29
CA ASN A 63 3.49 6.58 8.27
C ASN A 63 3.77 7.98 7.69
N ARG A 64 5.05 8.27 7.42
CA ARG A 64 5.49 9.55 6.80
C ARG A 64 5.47 9.51 5.28
N LEU A 65 5.43 8.29 4.72
CA LEU A 65 5.24 8.01 3.31
C LEU A 65 3.94 7.22 3.18
N HIS A 66 3.15 7.53 2.17
CA HIS A 66 1.90 6.83 1.89
C HIS A 66 1.99 6.26 0.47
N LEU A 67 1.41 5.08 0.29
CA LEU A 67 1.21 4.48 -1.01
C LEU A 67 -0.19 4.83 -1.49
N ASP A 68 -0.29 5.40 -2.68
CA ASP A 68 -1.56 5.74 -3.31
C ASP A 68 -1.88 4.74 -4.41
N VAL A 69 -3.07 4.15 -4.35
CA VAL A 69 -3.58 3.23 -5.36
C VAL A 69 -4.81 3.82 -6.00
N LEU A 70 -4.90 3.71 -7.33
CA LEU A 70 -6.06 4.17 -8.09
C LEU A 70 -7.00 2.98 -8.33
N ALA A 71 -8.28 3.12 -8.01
CA ALA A 71 -9.27 2.08 -8.22
C ALA A 71 -10.33 2.55 -9.23
N GLU A 72 -10.45 1.86 -10.36
CA GLU A 72 -11.51 2.14 -11.35
C GLU A 72 -12.91 1.96 -10.77
N ASP A 73 -13.14 0.81 -10.10
CA ASP A 73 -14.31 0.58 -9.25
C ASP A 73 -13.95 0.93 -7.81
N TYR A 74 -14.02 2.23 -7.50
CA TYR A 74 -13.65 2.76 -6.19
C TYR A 74 -14.43 2.11 -5.04
N ALA A 75 -15.76 2.01 -5.16
CA ALA A 75 -16.60 1.46 -4.11
C ALA A 75 -16.33 -0.04 -3.91
N GLY A 76 -16.28 -0.81 -5.00
CA GLY A 76 -16.00 -2.25 -4.94
C GLY A 76 -14.60 -2.56 -4.42
N ALA A 77 -13.59 -1.76 -4.80
CA ALA A 77 -12.24 -1.90 -4.27
C ALA A 77 -12.21 -1.70 -2.75
N VAL A 78 -12.83 -0.63 -2.24
CA VAL A 78 -12.84 -0.38 -0.79
C VAL A 78 -13.59 -1.48 -0.03
N GLU A 79 -14.72 -1.97 -0.55
CA GLU A 79 -15.44 -3.10 0.05
C GLU A 79 -14.61 -4.40 0.06
N GLY A 80 -13.96 -4.73 -1.07
CA GLY A 80 -13.09 -5.91 -1.18
C GLY A 80 -11.87 -5.84 -0.26
N LEU A 81 -11.27 -4.66 -0.13
CA LEU A 81 -10.16 -4.42 0.80
C LEU A 81 -10.59 -4.62 2.26
N MET A 82 -11.78 -4.12 2.64
CA MET A 82 -12.33 -4.35 3.98
C MET A 82 -12.62 -5.83 4.24
N ALA A 83 -13.15 -6.56 3.25
CA ALA A 83 -13.36 -8.01 3.37
C ALA A 83 -12.05 -8.79 3.57
N ARG A 84 -10.92 -8.25 3.11
CA ARG A 84 -9.56 -8.79 3.28
C ARG A 84 -8.84 -8.20 4.51
N GLY A 85 -9.60 -7.68 5.46
CA GLY A 85 -9.10 -7.25 6.77
C GLY A 85 -8.56 -5.81 6.85
N ALA A 86 -8.57 -5.05 5.75
CA ALA A 86 -8.23 -3.64 5.83
C ALA A 86 -9.34 -2.83 6.52
N GLN A 87 -8.99 -1.68 7.08
CA GLN A 87 -9.92 -0.81 7.79
C GLN A 87 -9.86 0.61 7.24
N ARG A 88 -11.01 1.27 7.12
CA ARG A 88 -11.03 2.72 6.88
C ARG A 88 -10.54 3.44 8.14
N VAL A 89 -9.61 4.37 7.98
CA VAL A 89 -9.07 5.16 9.08
C VAL A 89 -9.16 6.66 8.79
N ASP A 90 -9.34 7.44 9.84
CA ASP A 90 -9.24 8.90 9.79
C ASP A 90 -7.92 9.32 10.45
N ILE A 91 -7.06 9.92 9.65
CA ILE A 91 -5.75 10.42 10.05
C ILE A 91 -5.66 11.96 9.88
N GLY A 92 -6.81 12.63 9.76
CA GLY A 92 -6.92 14.08 9.58
C GLY A 92 -7.09 14.54 8.13
N GLN A 93 -7.48 13.64 7.21
CA GLN A 93 -7.82 14.03 5.85
C GLN A 93 -9.11 14.90 5.79
N PRO A 94 -9.26 15.80 4.79
CA PRO A 94 -10.49 16.57 4.61
C PRO A 94 -11.73 15.70 4.38
N LYS A 95 -12.91 16.21 4.74
CA LYS A 95 -14.19 15.47 4.59
C LYS A 95 -14.62 15.28 3.13
N ASP A 96 -14.14 16.15 2.26
CA ASP A 96 -14.38 16.20 0.81
C ASP A 96 -13.18 15.67 0.02
N ALA A 97 -12.28 14.92 0.66
CA ALA A 97 -11.19 14.25 -0.03
C ALA A 97 -11.71 13.21 -1.03
N GLY A 98 -11.22 13.26 -2.28
CA GLY A 98 -11.49 12.23 -3.30
C GLY A 98 -10.68 10.94 -3.11
N TRP A 99 -10.34 10.61 -1.87
CA TRP A 99 -9.69 9.36 -1.49
C TRP A 99 -10.15 8.92 -0.11
N VAL A 100 -9.96 7.64 0.18
CA VAL A 100 -10.10 7.09 1.54
C VAL A 100 -8.77 6.55 1.99
N VAL A 101 -8.42 6.85 3.24
CA VAL A 101 -7.27 6.23 3.89
C VAL A 101 -7.72 4.88 4.44
N MET A 102 -7.03 3.85 3.98
CA MET A 102 -7.19 2.48 4.41
C MET A 102 -5.96 2.06 5.21
N GLN A 103 -6.15 1.14 6.14
CA GLN A 103 -5.09 0.55 6.93
C GLN A 103 -5.11 -0.96 6.71
N VAL A 104 -3.99 -1.55 6.31
CA VAL A 104 -3.86 -3.02 6.22
C VAL A 104 -3.92 -3.64 7.63
N PRO A 105 -4.18 -4.97 7.77
CA PRO A 105 -4.30 -5.62 9.08
C PRO A 105 -3.16 -5.34 10.07
N GLU A 106 -1.93 -5.16 9.58
CA GLU A 106 -0.75 -4.86 10.41
C GLU A 106 -0.60 -3.39 10.82
N GLY A 107 -1.44 -2.48 10.30
CA GLY A 107 -1.45 -1.07 10.74
C GLY A 107 -0.84 -0.05 9.77
N ASN A 108 -0.29 -0.48 8.63
CA ASN A 108 0.25 0.43 7.61
C ASN A 108 -0.88 1.12 6.82
N GLU A 109 -0.80 2.45 6.67
CA GLU A 109 -1.79 3.22 5.90
C GLU A 109 -1.44 3.33 4.41
N PHE A 110 -2.48 3.35 3.57
CA PHE A 110 -2.42 3.63 2.13
C PHE A 110 -3.72 4.34 1.70
N CYS A 111 -3.69 5.09 0.60
CA CYS A 111 -4.89 5.75 0.08
C CYS A 111 -5.43 5.00 -1.12
N VAL A 112 -6.75 4.84 -1.16
CA VAL A 112 -7.46 4.46 -2.40
C VAL A 112 -8.00 5.75 -2.99
N LEU A 113 -7.59 6.07 -4.22
CA LEU A 113 -7.99 7.29 -4.94
C LEU A 113 -9.19 7.02 -5.84
N GLU A 114 -10.11 7.98 -5.90
CA GLU A 114 -11.22 7.97 -6.86
C GLU A 114 -10.76 8.53 -8.23
N PRO A 115 -11.02 7.85 -9.36
CA PRO A 115 -10.48 8.23 -10.68
C PRO A 115 -10.92 9.60 -11.20
N THR A 116 -12.10 10.06 -10.79
CA THR A 116 -12.71 11.29 -11.31
C THR A 116 -12.25 12.55 -10.60
N ASP A 117 -11.43 12.42 -9.55
CA ASP A 117 -10.91 13.56 -8.80
C ASP A 117 -9.43 13.80 -9.15
N GLU A 118 -9.16 14.72 -10.09
CA GLU A 118 -7.79 15.16 -10.40
C GLU A 118 -7.08 15.78 -9.18
N GLN A 119 -7.81 16.32 -8.22
CA GLN A 119 -7.28 16.90 -6.98
C GLN A 119 -6.86 15.82 -5.98
N ALA A 120 -7.51 14.65 -5.99
CA ALA A 120 -7.13 13.51 -5.16
C ALA A 120 -5.72 12.98 -5.48
N ARG A 121 -5.27 13.11 -6.73
CA ARG A 121 -3.95 12.64 -7.18
C ARG A 121 -2.77 13.48 -6.66
N CYS A 122 -3.03 14.67 -6.12
CA CYS A 122 -1.99 15.63 -5.73
C CYS A 122 -2.00 16.00 -4.23
N ASN A 123 -3.06 15.68 -3.48
CA ASN A 123 -3.29 16.22 -2.13
C ASN A 123 -3.41 15.18 -1.01
N SER A 124 -3.10 13.91 -1.28
CA SER A 124 -3.03 12.86 -0.25
C SER A 124 -1.98 13.22 0.83
N PRO A 125 -2.34 13.26 2.13
CA PRO A 125 -1.48 13.72 3.23
C PRO A 125 -0.61 12.63 3.86
#